data_AF-A0A953TGD5-F1
#
_entry.id   AF-A0A953TGD5-F1
#
_cell.length_a   1.000
_cell.length_b   1.000
_cell.length_c   1.000
_cell.angle_alpha   90.00
_cell.angle_beta   90.00
_cell.angle_gamma   90.00
#
_symmetry.space_group_name_H-M   'P 1'
#
loop_
_entity.id
_entity.type
_entity.pdbx_description
1 polymer ?
#
loop_
_entity_poly.entity_id
_entity_poly.type
_entity_poly.pdbx_seq_one_letter_code
_entity_poly.pdbx_strand_id
1 'polypeptide(L)'
;MKESGSGHALPLQTESLPDVYENAGVRVPADGFTILKIAEMLGSSHLRALSAEGKRAAVLMALEANSIQISDVLEDAARRDLALNQYEARQQKTFEDFKTCKQQQNQKIQEEIDLLIEACRARIEANDQELASEKARLDGWRTLKREEEKRIRSACSHFGEQPSAIADATPGAVAQPELPSAATLAKARPVLTTPVTENPADAGAKRLSRWKR
;
A
#
# COMPACT_ATOMS: atom_id res chain seq x y z
N MET A 1 25.77 -7.50 6.56
CA MET A 1 24.98 -7.53 5.30
C MET A 1 24.57 -6.11 5.00
N LYS A 2 24.78 -5.68 3.75
CA LYS A 2 24.71 -4.29 3.32
C LYS A 2 23.28 -3.76 3.51
N GLU A 3 23.13 -2.68 4.26
CA GLU A 3 21.96 -1.81 4.17
C GLU A 3 21.91 -1.31 2.73
N SER A 4 21.11 -2.00 1.92
CA SER A 4 20.77 -1.54 0.58
C SER A 4 19.96 -0.29 0.82
N GLY A 5 20.60 0.85 0.60
CA GLY A 5 20.00 2.16 0.74
C GLY A 5 18.61 2.12 0.17
N SER A 6 17.63 2.46 1.02
CA SER A 6 16.26 2.65 0.58
C SER A 6 16.29 3.66 -0.56
N GLY A 7 16.27 3.17 -1.79
CA GLY A 7 15.93 3.94 -2.97
C GLY A 7 14.47 4.31 -2.80
N HIS A 8 14.21 5.27 -1.91
CA HIS A 8 12.92 5.88 -1.76
C HIS A 8 12.75 6.69 -3.03
N ALA A 9 12.16 6.09 -4.05
CA ALA A 9 11.75 6.83 -5.21
C ALA A 9 10.84 7.94 -4.70
N LEU A 10 11.27 9.18 -4.91
CA LEU A 10 10.54 10.33 -4.42
C LEU A 10 9.24 10.45 -5.20
N PRO A 11 8.13 10.83 -4.54
CA PRO A 11 6.88 11.07 -5.24
C PRO A 11 7.09 12.17 -6.29
N LEU A 12 6.35 12.07 -7.40
CA LEU A 12 6.33 13.12 -8.41
C LEU A 12 5.98 14.47 -7.78
N GLN A 13 6.81 15.47 -8.08
CA GLN A 13 6.55 16.86 -7.75
C GLN A 13 6.53 17.64 -9.05
N THR A 14 5.54 18.52 -9.20
CA THR A 14 5.39 19.37 -10.38
C THR A 14 5.89 20.77 -10.07
N GLU A 15 6.71 21.31 -10.95
CA GLU A 15 7.22 22.68 -10.89
C GLU A 15 6.20 23.66 -11.48
N SER A 16 6.33 24.95 -11.16
CA SER A 16 5.51 25.97 -11.83
C SER A 16 6.03 26.21 -13.26
N LEU A 17 5.16 26.63 -14.19
CA LEU A 17 5.56 26.88 -15.58
C LEU A 17 6.72 27.89 -15.71
N PRO A 18 6.78 29.00 -14.94
CA PRO A 18 7.94 29.88 -14.92
C PRO A 18 9.25 29.15 -14.58
N ASP A 19 9.23 28.29 -13.56
CA ASP A 19 10.41 27.52 -13.14
C ASP A 19 10.83 26.53 -14.24
N VAL A 20 9.87 25.89 -14.91
CA VAL A 20 10.14 24.99 -16.06
C VAL A 20 10.87 25.74 -17.18
N TYR A 21 10.45 26.97 -17.48
CA TYR A 21 11.12 27.80 -18.49
C TYR A 21 12.52 28.23 -18.03
N GLU A 22 12.66 28.65 -16.77
CA GLU A 22 13.95 29.07 -16.21
C GLU A 22 14.96 27.92 -16.21
N ASN A 23 14.54 26.73 -15.78
CA ASN A 23 15.36 25.50 -15.76
C ASN A 23 15.73 25.03 -17.17
N ALA A 24 14.90 25.31 -18.17
CA ALA A 24 15.22 25.06 -19.58
C ALA A 24 16.07 26.17 -20.23
N GLY A 25 16.42 27.23 -19.49
CA GLY A 25 17.19 28.37 -19.98
C GLY A 25 16.38 29.34 -20.85
N VAL A 26 15.06 29.21 -20.88
CA VAL A 26 14.15 30.09 -21.64
C VAL A 26 13.88 31.36 -20.82
N ARG A 27 14.65 32.41 -21.10
CA ARG A 27 14.52 33.71 -20.44
C ARG A 27 13.58 34.65 -21.20
N VAL A 28 12.98 35.57 -20.46
CA VAL A 28 12.21 36.67 -21.05
C VAL A 28 13.19 37.60 -21.77
N PRO A 29 12.97 37.94 -23.06
CA PRO A 29 13.78 38.91 -23.79
C PRO A 29 13.77 40.30 -23.10
N ALA A 30 14.83 41.09 -23.30
CA ALA A 30 14.94 42.43 -22.71
C ALA A 30 13.77 43.35 -23.09
N ASP A 31 13.20 43.15 -24.28
CA ASP A 31 12.09 43.94 -24.82
C ASP A 31 10.73 43.51 -24.23
N GLY A 32 10.68 42.43 -23.44
CA GLY A 32 9.48 41.98 -22.72
C GLY A 32 8.41 41.31 -23.58
N PHE A 33 8.56 41.30 -24.91
CA PHE A 33 7.63 40.64 -25.83
C PHE A 33 8.00 39.16 -26.02
N THR A 34 7.17 38.29 -25.46
CA THR A 34 7.23 36.83 -25.60
C THR A 34 5.96 36.33 -26.31
N ILE A 35 5.94 35.07 -26.73
CA ILE A 35 4.71 34.46 -27.24
C ILE A 35 3.58 34.51 -26.21
N LEU A 36 3.91 34.40 -24.92
CA LEU A 36 2.94 34.47 -23.82
C LEU A 36 2.34 35.87 -23.71
N LYS A 37 3.15 36.92 -23.95
CA LYS A 37 2.64 38.29 -23.97
C LYS A 37 1.67 38.51 -25.12
N ILE A 38 1.94 37.94 -26.29
CA ILE A 38 1.03 38.01 -27.44
C ILE A 38 -0.24 37.20 -27.17
N ALA A 39 -0.14 36.03 -26.54
CA ALA A 39 -1.30 35.25 -26.13
C ALA A 39 -2.19 36.03 -25.14
N GLU A 40 -1.57 36.75 -24.18
CA GLU A 40 -2.27 37.66 -23.27
C GLU A 40 -2.97 38.80 -24.03
N MET A 41 -2.27 39.46 -24.97
CA MET A 41 -2.84 40.52 -25.81
C MET A 41 -4.03 40.04 -26.62
N LEU A 42 -3.92 38.87 -27.27
CA LEU A 42 -5.00 38.26 -28.05
C LEU A 42 -6.20 37.87 -27.17
N GLY A 43 -5.96 37.57 -25.89
CA GLY A 43 -6.99 37.33 -24.89
C GLY A 43 -7.68 38.58 -24.34
N SER A 44 -7.11 39.76 -24.54
CA SER A 44 -7.65 41.03 -24.05
C SER A 44 -9.00 41.38 -24.67
N SER A 45 -9.83 42.11 -23.92
CA SER A 45 -11.18 42.51 -24.34
C SER A 45 -11.18 43.26 -25.68
N HIS A 46 -10.13 44.04 -25.95
CA HIS A 46 -10.01 44.88 -27.14
C HIS A 46 -9.76 44.07 -28.41
N LEU A 47 -8.99 42.98 -28.33
CA LEU A 47 -8.70 42.14 -29.49
C LEU A 47 -9.67 40.96 -29.61
N ARG A 48 -10.30 40.52 -28.52
CA ARG A 48 -11.15 39.32 -28.50
C ARG A 48 -12.30 39.38 -29.51
N ALA A 49 -12.95 40.54 -29.65
CA ALA A 49 -14.09 40.77 -30.53
C ALA A 49 -13.72 40.96 -32.02
N LEU A 50 -12.43 41.11 -32.34
CA LEU A 50 -11.98 41.26 -33.72
C LEU A 50 -11.98 39.93 -34.47
N SER A 51 -12.09 40.01 -35.80
CA SER A 51 -11.86 38.87 -36.70
C SER A 51 -10.42 38.36 -36.59
N ALA A 52 -10.16 37.12 -37.06
CA ALA A 52 -8.81 36.55 -37.06
C ALA A 52 -7.80 37.44 -37.80
N GLU A 53 -8.22 38.04 -38.91
CA GLU A 53 -7.41 38.99 -39.69
C GLU A 53 -7.17 40.30 -38.94
N GLY A 54 -8.19 40.85 -38.26
CA GLY A 54 -8.04 42.04 -37.41
C GLY A 54 -7.10 41.81 -36.23
N LYS A 55 -7.17 40.64 -35.60
CA LYS A 55 -6.23 40.22 -34.54
C LYS A 55 -4.80 40.15 -35.06
N ARG A 56 -4.59 39.53 -36.23
CA ARG A 56 -3.28 39.43 -36.87
C ARG A 56 -2.71 40.82 -37.20
N ALA A 57 -3.50 41.70 -37.81
CA ALA A 57 -3.07 43.05 -38.14
C ALA A 57 -2.70 43.86 -36.89
N ALA A 58 -3.51 43.78 -35.83
CA ALA A 58 -3.23 44.46 -34.57
C ALA A 58 -1.94 43.96 -33.88
N VAL A 59 -1.71 42.64 -33.88
CA VAL A 59 -0.47 42.07 -33.32
C VAL A 59 0.75 42.47 -34.14
N LEU A 60 0.69 42.40 -35.48
CA LEU A 60 1.79 42.82 -36.34
C LEU A 60 2.13 44.30 -36.16
N MET A 61 1.11 45.16 -36.09
CA MET A 61 1.29 46.59 -35.81
C MET A 61 1.94 46.83 -34.44
N ALA A 62 1.54 46.08 -33.41
CA ALA A 62 2.15 46.20 -32.08
C ALA A 62 3.62 45.75 -32.08
N LEU A 63 3.95 44.69 -32.82
CA LEU A 63 5.34 44.25 -32.96
C LEU A 63 6.20 45.27 -33.72
N GLU A 64 5.68 45.83 -34.82
CA GLU A 64 6.35 46.86 -35.61
C GLU A 64 6.59 48.14 -34.79
N ALA A 65 5.59 48.58 -34.00
CA ALA A 65 5.71 49.74 -33.11
C ALA A 65 6.80 49.58 -32.04
N ASN A 66 7.18 48.35 -31.71
CA ASN A 66 8.22 48.02 -30.74
C ASN A 66 9.50 47.49 -31.40
N SER A 67 9.61 47.53 -32.74
CA SER A 67 10.77 47.05 -33.52
C SER A 67 11.11 45.56 -33.32
N ILE A 68 10.11 44.72 -33.04
CA ILE A 68 10.29 43.28 -32.79
C ILE A 68 9.98 42.48 -34.04
N GLN A 69 10.87 41.54 -34.38
CA GLN A 69 10.62 40.64 -35.49
C GLN A 69 9.70 39.48 -35.09
N ILE A 70 8.78 39.13 -35.99
CA ILE A 70 7.90 37.97 -35.79
C ILE A 70 8.69 36.65 -35.69
N SER A 71 9.87 36.57 -36.32
CA SER A 71 10.77 35.42 -36.21
C SER A 71 11.16 35.15 -34.75
N ASP A 72 11.46 36.19 -33.98
CA ASP A 72 12.00 36.08 -32.63
C ASP A 72 10.92 35.57 -31.67
N VAL A 73 9.68 36.02 -31.90
CA VAL A 73 8.48 35.52 -31.21
C VAL A 73 8.23 34.05 -31.52
N LEU A 74 8.33 33.64 -32.79
CA LEU A 74 8.15 32.25 -33.18
C LEU A 74 9.26 31.35 -32.61
N GLU A 75 10.49 31.85 -32.51
CA GLU A 75 11.59 31.14 -31.87
C GLU A 75 11.38 31.03 -30.34
N ASP A 76 10.89 32.08 -29.67
CA ASP A 76 10.47 31.99 -28.26
C ASP A 76 9.36 30.94 -28.06
N ALA A 77 8.38 30.89 -28.97
CA ALA A 77 7.32 29.86 -28.94
C ALA A 77 7.88 28.44 -29.06
N ALA A 78 8.75 28.20 -30.04
CA ALA A 78 9.38 26.90 -30.24
C ALA A 78 10.25 26.49 -29.04
N ARG A 79 11.00 27.43 -28.46
CA ARG A 79 11.83 27.17 -27.27
C ARG A 79 10.99 26.83 -26.04
N ARG A 80 9.89 27.54 -25.80
CA ARG A 80 8.97 27.25 -24.69
C ARG A 80 8.28 25.91 -24.87
N ASP A 81 7.81 25.59 -26.07
CA ASP A 81 7.18 24.29 -26.35
C ASP A 81 8.17 23.14 -26.14
N LEU A 82 9.39 23.28 -26.64
CA LEU A 82 10.46 22.30 -26.40
C LEU A 82 10.77 22.14 -24.90
N ALA A 83 10.82 23.24 -24.14
CA ALA A 83 11.02 23.19 -22.70
C ALA A 83 9.91 22.40 -21.98
N LEU A 84 8.64 22.59 -22.39
CA LEU A 84 7.51 21.84 -21.85
C LEU A 84 7.62 20.36 -22.19
N ASN A 85 7.90 20.01 -23.45
CA ASN A 85 8.05 18.62 -23.89
C ASN A 85 9.20 17.90 -23.16
N GLN A 86 10.34 18.59 -22.97
CA GLN A 86 11.46 18.04 -22.22
C GLN A 86 11.12 17.84 -20.74
N TYR A 87 10.40 18.79 -20.13
CA TYR A 87 9.94 18.66 -18.77
C TYR A 87 8.98 17.48 -18.60
N GLU A 88 7.99 17.35 -19.48
CA GLU A 88 7.06 16.21 -19.50
C GLU A 88 7.80 14.89 -19.63
N ALA A 89 8.77 14.78 -20.55
CA ALA A 89 9.57 13.57 -20.72
C ALA A 89 10.36 13.22 -19.44
N ARG A 90 10.91 14.21 -18.73
CA ARG A 90 11.57 13.99 -17.43
C ARG A 90 10.59 13.50 -16.37
N GLN A 91 9.43 14.14 -16.26
CA GLN A 91 8.40 13.74 -15.30
C GLN A 91 7.89 12.33 -15.57
N GLN A 92 7.67 11.97 -16.84
CA GLN A 92 7.25 10.61 -17.22
C GLN A 92 8.30 9.58 -16.82
N LYS A 93 9.59 9.87 -17.03
CA LYS A 93 10.67 8.98 -16.59
C LYS A 93 10.68 8.82 -15.08
N THR A 94 10.62 9.93 -14.33
CA THR A 94 10.55 9.89 -12.86
C THR A 94 9.33 9.09 -12.37
N PHE A 95 8.19 9.18 -13.07
CA PHE A 95 7.01 8.40 -12.76
C PHE A 95 7.22 6.90 -12.97
N GLU A 96 7.76 6.50 -14.11
CA GLU A 96 8.01 5.07 -14.40
C GLU A 96 9.04 4.49 -13.43
N ASP A 97 10.08 5.25 -13.05
CA ASP A 97 11.06 4.85 -12.04
C ASP A 97 10.38 4.66 -10.67
N PHE A 98 9.51 5.61 -10.27
CA PHE A 98 8.73 5.52 -9.03
C PHE A 98 7.80 4.31 -9.02
N LYS A 99 7.05 4.13 -10.09
CA LYS A 99 6.13 3.00 -10.28
C LYS A 99 6.86 1.67 -10.22
N THR A 100 7.99 1.54 -10.92
CA THR A 100 8.81 0.32 -10.91
C THR A 100 9.32 0.02 -9.50
N CYS A 101 9.84 1.03 -8.80
CA CYS A 101 10.28 0.89 -7.41
C CYS A 101 9.14 0.39 -6.50
N LYS A 102 7.95 0.99 -6.60
CA LYS A 102 6.79 0.57 -5.79
C LYS A 102 6.28 -0.81 -6.16
N GLN A 103 6.29 -1.19 -7.44
CA GLN A 103 5.93 -2.54 -7.87
C GLN A 103 6.90 -3.59 -7.31
N GLN A 104 8.20 -3.32 -7.30
CA GLN A 104 9.19 -4.21 -6.68
C GLN A 104 9.01 -4.33 -5.17
N GLN A 105 8.69 -3.22 -4.48
CA GLN A 105 8.38 -3.25 -3.05
C GLN A 105 7.14 -4.12 -2.78
N ASN A 106 6.08 -3.95 -3.56
CA ASN A 106 4.87 -4.77 -3.44
C ASN A 106 5.14 -6.26 -3.71
N GLN A 107 5.98 -6.57 -4.70
CA GLN A 107 6.36 -7.95 -5.01
C GLN A 107 7.09 -8.61 -3.83
N LYS A 108 8.04 -7.92 -3.20
CA LYS A 108 8.73 -8.45 -2.02
C LYS A 108 7.79 -8.70 -0.86
N ILE A 109 6.84 -7.79 -0.62
CA ILE A 109 5.81 -7.98 0.41
C ILE A 109 4.95 -9.21 0.10
N GLN A 110 4.60 -9.44 -1.16
CA GLN A 110 3.84 -10.63 -1.57
C GLN A 110 4.63 -11.92 -1.33
N GLU A 111 5.92 -11.94 -1.67
CA GLU A 111 6.81 -13.07 -1.41
C GLU A 111 6.91 -13.38 0.11
N GLU A 112 7.02 -12.35 0.95
CA GLU A 112 7.01 -12.51 2.41
C GLU A 112 5.68 -13.07 2.93
N ILE A 113 4.55 -12.59 2.38
CA ILE A 113 3.22 -13.12 2.71
C ILE A 113 3.13 -14.60 2.36
N ASP A 114 3.59 -14.99 1.17
CA ASP A 114 3.50 -16.36 0.69
C ASP A 114 4.34 -17.30 1.57
N LEU A 115 5.55 -16.90 1.96
CA LEU A 115 6.40 -17.64 2.90
C LEU A 115 5.71 -17.83 4.27
N LEU A 116 5.06 -16.78 4.79
CA LEU A 116 4.32 -16.86 6.05
C LEU A 116 3.10 -17.78 5.95
N ILE A 117 2.40 -17.78 4.81
CA ILE A 117 1.28 -18.68 4.56
C ILE A 117 1.76 -20.14 4.56
N GLU A 118 2.86 -20.43 3.86
CA GLU A 118 3.45 -21.78 3.83
C GLU A 118 3.87 -22.25 5.22
N ALA A 119 4.56 -21.41 5.98
CA ALA A 119 4.95 -21.71 7.35
C ALA A 119 3.75 -21.98 8.26
N CYS A 120 2.68 -21.18 8.13
CA CYS A 120 1.45 -21.37 8.89
C CYS A 120 0.74 -22.67 8.51
N ARG A 121 0.67 -23.00 7.21
CA ARG A 121 0.07 -24.25 6.71
C ARG A 121 0.83 -25.46 7.24
N ALA A 122 2.16 -25.46 7.18
CA ALA A 122 2.98 -26.53 7.72
C ALA A 122 2.76 -26.73 9.22
N ARG A 123 2.60 -25.64 9.99
CA ARG A 123 2.29 -25.72 11.42
C ARG A 123 0.90 -26.30 11.69
N ILE A 124 -0.10 -25.94 10.90
CA ILE A 124 -1.45 -26.52 11.01
C ILE A 124 -1.39 -28.02 10.74
N GLU A 125 -0.72 -28.43 9.66
CA GLU A 125 -0.59 -29.83 9.29
C GLU A 125 0.13 -30.65 10.38
N ALA A 126 1.20 -30.12 10.97
CA ALA A 126 1.90 -30.76 12.08
C ALA A 126 0.99 -30.94 13.31
N ASN A 127 0.21 -29.90 13.66
CA ASN A 127 -0.74 -29.99 14.77
C ASN A 127 -1.85 -31.02 14.50
N ASP A 128 -2.37 -31.08 13.27
CA ASP A 128 -3.39 -32.05 12.87
C ASP A 128 -2.86 -33.49 12.93
N GLN A 129 -1.60 -33.71 12.51
CA GLN A 129 -0.93 -35.00 12.64
C GLN A 129 -0.74 -35.40 14.10
N GLU A 130 -0.34 -34.47 14.97
CA GLU A 130 -0.20 -34.72 16.41
C GLU A 130 -1.56 -35.09 17.02
N LEU A 131 -2.61 -34.32 16.74
CA LEU A 131 -3.99 -34.62 17.18
C LEU A 131 -4.46 -35.99 16.68
N ALA A 132 -4.19 -36.34 15.42
CA ALA A 132 -4.54 -37.63 14.86
C ALA A 132 -3.80 -38.78 15.59
N SER A 133 -2.51 -38.60 15.88
CA SER A 133 -1.71 -39.59 16.61
C SER A 133 -2.20 -39.79 18.05
N GLU A 134 -2.58 -38.71 18.73
CA GLU A 134 -3.10 -38.77 20.10
C GLU A 134 -4.48 -39.43 20.14
N LYS A 135 -5.33 -39.11 19.17
CA LYS A 135 -6.63 -39.76 19.02
C LYS A 135 -6.46 -41.27 18.78
N ALA A 136 -5.54 -41.69 17.92
CA ALA A 136 -5.25 -43.10 17.68
C ALA A 136 -4.76 -43.81 18.96
N ARG A 137 -3.91 -43.15 19.76
CA ARG A 137 -3.45 -43.67 21.05
C ARG A 137 -4.59 -43.86 22.04
N LEU A 138 -5.48 -42.87 22.15
CA LEU A 138 -6.66 -42.93 23.01
C LEU A 138 -7.61 -44.06 22.59
N ASP A 139 -7.87 -44.20 21.29
CA ASP A 139 -8.76 -45.24 20.76
C ASP A 139 -8.16 -46.65 20.93
N GLY A 140 -6.83 -46.78 20.79
CA GLY A 140 -6.10 -48.00 21.15
C GLY A 140 -6.26 -48.37 22.63
N TRP A 141 -6.03 -47.42 23.54
CA TRP A 141 -6.25 -47.62 24.99
C TRP A 141 -7.70 -48.01 25.32
N ARG A 142 -8.68 -47.33 24.72
CA ARG A 142 -10.11 -47.65 24.91
C ARG A 142 -10.43 -49.08 24.49
N THR A 143 -9.75 -49.59 23.47
CA THR A 143 -9.92 -50.98 23.00
C THR A 143 -9.38 -51.96 24.03
N LEU A 144 -8.14 -51.77 24.50
CA LEU A 144 -7.55 -52.58 25.57
C LEU A 144 -8.40 -52.54 26.85
N LYS A 145 -8.90 -51.35 27.23
CA LYS A 145 -9.79 -51.19 28.38
C LYS A 145 -11.06 -52.04 28.27
N ARG A 146 -11.72 -52.04 27.11
CA ARG A 146 -12.94 -52.84 26.89
C ARG A 146 -12.66 -54.34 26.92
N GLU A 147 -11.51 -54.77 26.37
CA GLU A 147 -11.08 -56.17 26.41
C GLU A 147 -10.85 -56.63 27.85
N GLU A 148 -10.17 -55.80 28.66
CA GLU A 148 -9.91 -56.10 30.06
C GLU A 148 -11.20 -56.08 30.90
N GLU A 149 -12.09 -55.10 30.70
CA GLU A 149 -13.40 -55.08 31.35
C GLU A 149 -14.23 -56.33 31.03
N LYS A 150 -14.16 -56.82 29.78
CA LYS A 150 -14.80 -58.08 29.38
C LYS A 150 -14.16 -59.28 30.09
N ARG A 151 -12.83 -59.30 30.22
CA ARG A 151 -12.09 -60.33 30.94
C ARG A 151 -12.46 -60.36 32.42
N ILE A 152 -12.50 -59.20 33.08
CA ILE A 152 -12.91 -59.05 34.48
C ILE A 152 -14.36 -59.52 34.66
N ARG A 153 -15.29 -59.06 33.81
CA ARG A 153 -16.70 -59.47 33.87
C ARG A 153 -16.87 -60.98 33.69
N SER A 154 -16.12 -61.57 32.74
CA SER A 154 -16.09 -63.03 32.55
C SER A 154 -15.54 -63.75 33.77
N ALA A 155 -14.54 -63.21 34.47
CA ALA A 155 -14.06 -63.80 35.72
C ALA A 155 -15.12 -63.68 36.83
N CYS A 156 -15.71 -62.49 37.02
CA CYS A 156 -16.76 -62.24 38.02
C CYS A 156 -17.99 -63.15 37.84
N SER A 157 -18.39 -63.48 36.61
CA SER A 157 -19.56 -64.36 36.40
C SER A 157 -19.41 -65.76 36.99
N HIS A 158 -18.18 -66.22 37.26
CA HIS A 158 -17.93 -67.50 37.93
C HIS A 158 -18.18 -67.43 39.45
N PHE A 159 -18.23 -66.22 40.03
CA PHE A 159 -18.40 -65.99 41.47
C PHE A 159 -19.85 -65.62 41.87
N GLY A 160 -20.80 -65.62 40.93
CA GLY A 160 -22.24 -65.46 41.21
C GLY A 160 -22.73 -64.03 41.54
N GLU A 161 -21.84 -63.08 41.81
CA GLU A 161 -22.17 -61.66 42.00
C GLU A 161 -21.61 -60.81 40.84
N GLN A 162 -22.48 -60.06 40.18
CA GLN A 162 -22.05 -59.02 39.23
C GLN A 162 -21.70 -57.75 40.03
N PRO A 163 -20.48 -57.20 39.91
CA PRO A 163 -20.17 -55.91 40.52
C PRO A 163 -21.08 -54.83 39.91
N SER A 164 -21.82 -54.11 40.73
CA SER A 164 -22.80 -53.10 40.33
C SER A 164 -22.20 -51.86 39.63
N ALA A 165 -20.87 -51.74 39.56
CA ALA A 165 -20.17 -50.57 39.05
C ALA A 165 -19.68 -50.67 37.58
N ILE A 166 -19.94 -51.78 36.86
CA ILE A 166 -19.47 -51.96 35.47
C ILE A 166 -20.51 -51.50 34.41
N ALA A 167 -21.57 -50.81 34.83
CA ALA A 167 -22.57 -50.24 33.95
C ALA A 167 -22.31 -48.74 33.74
N ASP A 168 -21.98 -48.38 32.49
CA ASP A 168 -22.05 -47.05 31.90
C ASP A 168 -21.32 -45.89 32.60
N ALA A 169 -19.98 -45.95 32.60
CA ALA A 169 -19.22 -44.72 32.42
C ALA A 169 -19.04 -44.49 30.91
N THR A 170 -20.07 -43.97 30.24
CA THR A 170 -19.99 -43.47 28.85
C THR A 170 -18.87 -42.42 28.77
N PRO A 171 -17.74 -42.65 28.08
CA PRO A 171 -16.74 -41.61 27.88
C PRO A 171 -17.16 -40.78 26.66
N GLY A 172 -18.26 -40.05 26.81
CA GLY A 172 -18.91 -39.26 25.76
C GLY A 172 -19.39 -37.91 26.27
N ALA A 173 -18.66 -37.30 27.21
CA ALA A 173 -18.88 -35.92 27.63
C ALA A 173 -17.54 -35.30 28.05
N VAL A 174 -16.55 -35.35 27.18
CA VAL A 174 -15.52 -34.31 27.21
C VAL A 174 -16.07 -33.22 26.30
N ALA A 175 -16.41 -32.09 26.91
CA ALA A 175 -16.87 -30.90 26.24
C ALA A 175 -16.04 -30.65 24.97
N GLN A 176 -16.72 -30.41 23.85
CA GLN A 176 -16.10 -29.79 22.70
C GLN A 176 -15.35 -28.54 23.22
N PRO A 177 -14.08 -28.31 22.86
CA PRO A 177 -13.51 -26.99 23.05
C PRO A 177 -14.35 -26.08 22.15
N GLU A 178 -15.27 -25.33 22.76
CA GLU A 178 -15.97 -24.27 22.09
C GLU A 178 -14.92 -23.37 21.46
N LEU A 179 -14.87 -23.34 20.13
CA LEU A 179 -14.24 -22.23 19.42
C LEU A 179 -14.83 -20.96 20.03
N PRO A 180 -14.02 -20.02 20.55
CA PRO A 180 -14.56 -18.82 21.15
C PRO A 180 -15.43 -18.12 20.11
N SER A 181 -16.73 -18.07 20.41
CA SER A 181 -17.71 -17.30 19.63
C SER A 181 -17.16 -15.89 19.41
N ALA A 182 -17.36 -15.37 18.20
CA ALA A 182 -16.88 -14.09 17.72
C ALA A 182 -17.25 -12.87 18.62
N ALA A 183 -18.08 -13.08 19.64
CA ALA A 183 -18.40 -12.09 20.67
C ALA A 183 -17.28 -11.84 21.70
N THR A 184 -16.32 -12.74 21.91
CA THR A 184 -15.28 -12.58 22.95
C THR A 184 -14.03 -11.83 22.46
N LEU A 185 -13.82 -11.70 21.14
CA LEU A 185 -12.71 -10.94 20.57
C LEU A 185 -12.91 -9.40 20.61
N ALA A 186 -14.09 -8.91 20.99
CA ALA A 186 -14.37 -7.47 21.07
C ALA A 186 -13.92 -6.79 22.39
N LYS A 187 -13.41 -7.55 23.38
CA LYS A 187 -12.96 -6.99 24.68
C LYS A 187 -11.48 -7.13 25.00
N ALA A 188 -10.68 -7.73 24.13
CA ALA A 188 -9.22 -7.76 24.25
C ALA A 188 -8.59 -6.88 23.17
N ARG A 189 -8.64 -5.55 23.35
CA ARG A 189 -7.67 -4.66 22.69
C ARG A 189 -6.32 -4.96 23.33
N PRO A 190 -5.29 -5.43 22.58
CA PRO A 190 -3.94 -5.36 23.09
C PRO A 190 -3.56 -3.88 23.21
N VAL A 191 -3.18 -3.47 24.41
CA VAL A 191 -2.37 -2.28 24.61
C VAL A 191 -1.07 -2.53 23.86
N LEU A 192 -0.86 -1.81 22.75
CA LEU A 192 0.45 -1.67 22.13
C LEU A 192 1.34 -0.90 23.12
N THR A 193 2.03 -1.61 24.02
CA THR A 193 3.23 -1.09 24.64
C THR A 193 4.38 -1.29 23.65
N THR A 194 4.62 -0.26 22.85
CA THR A 194 5.93 -0.09 22.21
C THR A 194 6.95 0.29 23.28
N PRO A 195 8.12 -0.36 23.39
CA PRO A 195 9.28 0.33 23.96
C PRO A 195 9.70 1.40 22.95
N VAL A 196 9.32 2.65 23.23
CA VAL A 196 9.93 3.82 22.61
C VAL A 196 11.34 3.92 23.17
N THR A 197 12.33 3.60 22.35
CA THR A 197 13.69 4.07 22.55
C THR A 197 13.66 5.56 22.22
N GLU A 198 13.69 6.41 23.24
CA GLU A 198 13.90 7.85 23.08
C GLU A 198 15.27 8.08 22.43
N ASN A 199 15.27 8.64 21.22
CA ASN A 199 16.40 9.36 20.66
C ASN A 199 16.03 10.85 20.68
N PRO A 200 16.79 11.74 21.35
CA PRO A 200 16.37 13.11 21.58
C PRO A 200 16.72 13.99 20.37
N ALA A 201 15.85 13.98 19.35
CA ALA A 201 15.89 14.98 18.28
C ALA A 201 14.57 14.97 17.49
N ASP A 202 13.49 15.50 18.07
CA ASP A 202 12.71 16.55 17.39
C ASP A 202 11.54 16.99 18.27
N ALA A 203 11.66 18.20 18.78
CA ALA A 203 10.55 18.91 19.40
C ALA A 203 9.71 19.55 18.30
N GLY A 204 8.45 19.15 18.21
CA GLY A 204 7.40 20.00 17.62
C GLY A 204 6.67 19.39 16.44
N ALA A 205 5.44 18.95 16.69
CA ALA A 205 4.27 19.43 15.95
C ALA A 205 2.99 18.76 16.48
N LYS A 206 2.04 19.59 16.87
CA LYS A 206 0.70 19.25 17.34
C LYS A 206 -0.04 18.38 16.31
N ARG A 207 -0.68 17.28 16.71
CA ARG A 207 -1.71 16.61 15.90
C ARG A 207 -3.07 16.71 16.57
N LEU A 208 -3.89 17.58 16.00
CA LEU A 208 -5.31 17.79 16.27
C LEU A 208 -6.17 16.61 15.76
N SER A 209 -7.21 16.32 16.55
CA SER A 209 -8.57 15.84 16.21
C SER A 209 -8.73 14.56 15.37
N ARG A 210 -9.27 13.46 15.93
CA ARG A 210 -10.71 13.22 16.26
C ARG A 210 -11.56 12.99 15.01
N TRP A 211 -11.76 11.72 14.62
CA TRP A 211 -12.82 11.33 13.69
C TRP A 211 -13.67 10.21 14.29
N LYS A 212 -14.92 10.58 14.59
CA LYS A 212 -16.07 9.69 14.68
C LYS A 212 -16.63 9.51 13.26
N ARG A 213 -16.84 8.28 12.82
CA ARG A 213 -18.15 7.72 12.50
C ARG A 213 -18.01 6.26 12.09
#